data_AF-A0A7K5XEU9-F1
#
_entry.id   AF-A0A7K5XEU9-F1
#
_cell.length_a   1.000
_cell.length_b   1.000
_cell.length_c   1.000
_cell.angle_alpha   90.00
_cell.angle_beta   90.00
_cell.angle_gamma   90.00
#
_symmetry.space_group_name_H-M   'P 1'
#
loop_
_entity.id
_entity.type
_entity.pdbx_description
1 polymer ?
#
loop_
_entity_poly.entity_id
_entity_poly.type
_entity_poly.pdbx_seq_one_letter_code
_entity_poly.pdbx_strand_id
1 'polypeptide(L)'
;QSPSVLDAMCTEDADCPMGNPVVRGNGIKTGKCVMFNTTHSTCEIYGWCPVENNTLPRKPLLVEAENSTLLIKNTVYFTKFNFSKYNTLQTSDPTYFKSCTYHPFFSPFCPVFRVRDMVEAAGETFGGLALLGGSIGVRIEWECNLDRPAAECQPRYSFSLQDRGYNFRTASYYWDSQRRLYRNLLKLYGIRFDISVHGQAGKFSIIPAAVSFGTGIAFFGAATVVCDLVLLYLDAKADFYWKEKFEEVRMGPLRRDEV
;
A
#
# COMPACT_ATOMS: atom_id res chain seq x y z
N GLN A 1 16.71 -6.91 -34.31
CA GLN A 1 16.07 -6.68 -32.98
C GLN A 1 17.19 -6.53 -31.94
N SER A 2 16.94 -6.12 -30.68
CA SER A 2 18.01 -6.02 -29.67
C SER A 2 18.55 -7.42 -29.27
N PRO A 3 19.87 -7.60 -29.12
CA PRO A 3 20.47 -8.87 -28.69
C PRO A 3 20.15 -9.22 -27.22
N SER A 4 19.63 -8.27 -26.45
CA SER A 4 19.14 -8.53 -25.09
C SER A 4 17.86 -9.38 -25.04
N VAL A 5 17.19 -9.59 -26.18
CA VAL A 5 16.00 -10.44 -26.29
C VAL A 5 16.41 -11.80 -26.80
N LEU A 6 16.23 -12.85 -25.98
CA LEU A 6 16.68 -14.21 -26.30
C LEU A 6 16.09 -14.76 -27.61
N ASP A 7 14.78 -14.57 -27.83
CA ASP A 7 14.07 -15.00 -29.05
C ASP A 7 14.47 -14.21 -30.32
N ALA A 8 15.34 -13.20 -30.17
CA ALA A 8 15.84 -12.43 -31.29
C ALA A 8 17.21 -12.89 -31.78
N MET A 9 17.94 -13.72 -31.03
CA MET A 9 19.25 -14.23 -31.42
C MET A 9 19.11 -15.24 -32.55
N CYS A 10 20.00 -15.18 -33.54
CA CYS A 10 20.00 -16.10 -34.67
C CYS A 10 21.43 -16.38 -35.14
N THR A 11 21.59 -17.49 -35.86
CA THR A 11 22.81 -17.83 -36.59
C THR A 11 22.56 -17.88 -38.09
N GLU A 12 21.37 -18.28 -38.49
CA GLU A 12 20.93 -18.35 -39.89
C GLU A 12 19.50 -17.83 -40.08
N ASP A 13 19.11 -17.58 -41.33
CA ASP A 13 17.78 -17.04 -41.67
C ASP A 13 16.64 -17.98 -41.23
N ALA A 14 16.89 -19.29 -41.17
CA ALA A 14 15.91 -20.29 -40.71
C ALA A 14 15.50 -20.10 -39.24
N ASP A 15 16.37 -19.52 -38.40
CA ASP A 15 16.08 -19.19 -36.99
C ASP A 15 15.05 -18.05 -36.87
N CYS A 16 14.79 -17.33 -37.96
CA CYS A 16 13.97 -16.13 -38.00
C CYS A 16 12.69 -16.32 -38.83
N PRO A 17 11.77 -17.22 -38.45
CA PRO A 17 10.58 -17.52 -39.24
C PRO A 17 9.75 -16.26 -39.52
N MET A 18 9.55 -15.98 -40.82
CA MET A 18 8.88 -14.77 -41.28
C MET A 18 7.44 -14.69 -40.75
N GLY A 19 7.03 -13.50 -40.32
CA GLY A 19 5.66 -13.24 -39.85
C GLY A 19 5.45 -13.56 -38.36
N ASN A 20 6.39 -14.24 -37.72
CA ASN A 20 6.31 -14.49 -36.28
C ASN A 20 6.70 -13.24 -35.47
N PRO A 21 5.92 -12.86 -34.44
CA PRO A 21 6.33 -11.81 -33.52
C PRO A 21 7.51 -12.27 -32.67
N VAL A 22 8.42 -11.35 -32.33
CA VAL A 22 9.47 -11.65 -31.36
C VAL A 22 8.88 -11.62 -29.95
N VAL A 23 9.02 -12.72 -29.20
CA VAL A 23 8.53 -12.83 -27.82
C VAL A 23 9.27 -11.81 -26.94
N ARG A 24 8.51 -10.93 -26.26
CA ARG A 24 9.06 -9.78 -25.49
C ARG A 24 9.93 -8.83 -26.33
N GLY A 25 9.73 -8.82 -27.65
CA GLY A 25 10.46 -7.96 -28.58
C GLY A 25 9.67 -6.73 -29.06
N ASN A 26 10.20 -6.06 -30.09
CA ASN A 26 9.70 -4.77 -30.57
C ASN A 26 9.00 -4.82 -31.95
N GLY A 27 8.83 -6.01 -32.54
CA GLY A 27 8.30 -6.14 -33.90
C GLY A 27 8.16 -7.58 -34.39
N ILE A 28 7.92 -7.72 -35.69
CA ILE A 28 7.65 -8.99 -36.38
C ILE A 28 8.87 -9.40 -37.21
N LYS A 29 9.29 -10.67 -37.14
CA LYS A 29 10.47 -11.20 -37.86
C LYS A 29 10.25 -11.14 -39.38
N THR A 30 11.26 -10.66 -40.12
CA THR A 30 11.19 -10.52 -41.59
C THR A 30 11.62 -11.77 -42.37
N GLY A 31 12.23 -12.76 -41.71
CA GLY A 31 12.85 -13.91 -42.39
C GLY A 31 14.38 -13.87 -42.41
N LYS A 32 15.01 -12.76 -42.01
CA LYS A 32 16.46 -12.56 -42.17
C LYS A 32 17.19 -12.50 -40.83
N CYS A 33 18.33 -13.15 -40.75
CA CYS A 33 19.30 -13.04 -39.68
C CYS A 33 20.38 -12.02 -40.07
N VAL A 34 20.51 -10.95 -39.30
CA VAL A 34 21.44 -9.84 -39.60
C VAL A 34 22.44 -9.64 -38.48
N MET A 35 23.69 -9.32 -38.85
CA MET A 35 24.73 -8.96 -37.89
C MET A 35 24.33 -7.66 -37.17
N PHE A 36 24.08 -7.72 -35.87
CA PHE A 36 23.75 -6.55 -35.06
C PHE A 36 25.02 -5.82 -34.61
N ASN A 37 26.04 -6.58 -34.21
CA ASN A 37 27.39 -6.07 -33.93
C ASN A 37 28.43 -7.12 -34.39
N THR A 38 29.71 -6.89 -34.09
CA THR A 38 30.80 -7.81 -34.51
C THR A 38 30.69 -9.22 -33.92
N THR A 39 29.93 -9.43 -32.84
CA THR A 39 29.86 -10.70 -32.09
C THR A 39 28.48 -11.35 -32.07
N HIS A 40 27.40 -10.62 -32.38
CA HIS A 40 26.03 -11.07 -32.27
C HIS A 40 25.24 -10.79 -33.54
N SER A 41 24.51 -11.80 -34.01
CA SER A 41 23.48 -11.70 -35.03
C SER A 41 22.10 -11.76 -34.40
N THR A 42 21.16 -10.99 -34.95
CA THR A 42 19.77 -10.95 -34.51
C THR A 42 18.82 -10.96 -35.68
N CYS A 43 17.60 -11.47 -35.48
CA CYS A 43 16.57 -11.40 -36.49
C CYS A 43 16.23 -9.94 -36.84
N GLU A 44 16.20 -9.65 -38.13
CA GLU A 44 15.63 -8.42 -38.67
C GLU A 44 14.11 -8.41 -38.39
N ILE A 45 13.60 -7.24 -38.01
CA ILE A 45 12.20 -7.06 -37.65
C ILE A 45 11.58 -5.88 -38.38
N TYR A 46 10.30 -6.01 -38.68
CA TYR A 46 9.44 -4.90 -39.07
C TYR A 46 8.87 -4.24 -37.81
N GLY A 47 9.19 -2.96 -37.59
CA GLY A 47 8.81 -2.19 -36.41
C GLY A 47 9.46 -0.80 -36.37
N TRP A 48 9.44 -0.15 -35.20
CA TRP A 48 10.10 1.15 -34.99
C TRP A 48 11.62 0.96 -34.92
N CYS A 49 12.35 1.65 -35.80
CA CYS A 49 13.80 1.58 -35.91
C CYS A 49 14.45 2.97 -35.71
N PRO A 50 15.61 3.04 -35.02
CA PRO A 50 16.32 1.94 -34.36
C PRO A 50 15.58 1.43 -33.11
N VAL A 51 15.82 0.17 -32.75
CA VAL A 51 15.24 -0.43 -31.54
C VAL A 51 15.82 0.19 -30.28
N GLU A 52 15.03 0.19 -29.19
CA GLU A 52 15.45 0.71 -27.89
C GLU A 52 16.75 0.06 -27.38
N ASN A 53 17.66 0.89 -26.88
CA ASN A 53 18.85 0.41 -26.18
C ASN A 53 18.53 0.16 -24.69
N ASN A 54 18.73 -1.07 -24.24
CA ASN A 54 18.44 -1.49 -22.86
C ASN A 54 19.60 -1.24 -21.88
N THR A 55 20.70 -0.60 -22.29
CA THR A 55 21.79 -0.27 -21.36
C THR A 55 21.34 0.73 -20.31
N LEU A 56 21.34 0.32 -19.05
CA LEU A 56 21.05 1.19 -17.92
C LEU A 56 22.23 2.15 -17.65
N PRO A 57 21.97 3.41 -17.25
CA PRO A 57 23.02 4.31 -16.82
C PRO A 57 23.64 3.81 -15.51
N ARG A 58 24.94 4.08 -15.31
CA ARG A 58 25.66 3.69 -14.07
C ARG A 58 25.30 4.54 -12.86
N LYS A 59 24.74 5.74 -13.09
CA LYS A 59 24.35 6.71 -12.07
C LYS A 59 23.01 7.34 -12.43
N PRO A 60 22.17 7.73 -11.44
CA PRO A 60 20.96 8.50 -11.70
C PRO A 60 21.29 9.79 -12.43
N LEU A 61 20.52 10.11 -13.48
CA LEU A 61 20.72 11.33 -14.26
C LEU A 61 20.15 12.57 -13.54
N LEU A 62 19.10 12.40 -12.74
CA LEU A 62 18.40 13.47 -12.03
C LEU A 62 18.65 13.38 -10.52
N VAL A 63 19.91 13.56 -10.13
CA VAL A 63 20.31 13.49 -8.70
C VAL A 63 19.62 14.58 -7.88
N GLU A 64 19.40 15.76 -8.46
CA GLU A 64 18.71 16.88 -7.79
C GLU A 64 17.26 16.58 -7.38
N ALA A 65 16.64 15.54 -7.96
CA ALA A 65 15.30 15.11 -7.56
C ALA A 65 15.27 14.59 -6.11
N GLU A 66 16.41 14.22 -5.53
CA GLU A 66 16.55 13.87 -4.11
C GLU A 66 16.14 15.03 -3.19
N ASN A 67 16.42 16.27 -3.60
CA ASN A 67 16.15 17.49 -2.85
C ASN A 67 14.82 18.14 -3.23
N SER A 68 14.06 17.51 -4.13
CA SER A 68 12.72 17.97 -4.47
C SER A 68 11.75 17.76 -3.31
N THR A 69 10.72 18.59 -3.27
CA THR A 69 9.71 18.56 -2.21
C THR A 69 8.33 18.24 -2.77
N LEU A 70 7.53 17.51 -1.98
CA LEU A 70 6.14 17.18 -2.25
C LEU A 70 5.26 17.91 -1.23
N LEU A 71 4.35 18.75 -1.71
CA LEU A 71 3.31 19.36 -0.89
C LEU A 71 2.06 18.47 -0.90
N ILE A 72 1.76 17.82 0.23
CA ILE A 72 0.59 16.93 0.35
C ILE A 72 -0.52 17.66 1.09
N LYS A 73 -1.63 17.96 0.40
CA LYS A 73 -2.84 18.51 1.01
C LYS A 73 -3.86 17.41 1.21
N ASN A 74 -4.23 17.14 2.46
CA ASN A 74 -5.19 16.12 2.82
C ASN A 74 -6.28 16.68 3.75
N THR A 75 -7.52 16.31 3.44
CA THR A 75 -8.71 16.66 4.23
C THR A 75 -9.47 15.37 4.52
N VAL A 76 -9.84 15.16 5.78
CA VAL A 76 -10.73 14.07 6.19
C VAL A 76 -12.07 14.62 6.64
N TYR A 77 -13.13 13.86 6.36
CA TYR A 77 -14.49 14.17 6.79
C TYR A 77 -15.17 12.91 7.34
N PHE A 78 -15.45 12.92 8.64
CA PHE A 78 -16.19 11.87 9.32
C PHE A 78 -17.69 12.24 9.32
N THR A 79 -18.39 11.80 8.28
CA THR A 79 -19.82 12.10 8.01
C THR A 79 -20.71 11.84 9.21
N LYS A 80 -20.55 10.69 9.88
CA LYS A 80 -21.34 10.30 11.07
C LYS A 80 -21.30 11.33 12.20
N PHE A 81 -20.19 12.06 12.33
CA PHE A 81 -19.98 13.03 13.41
C PHE A 81 -20.01 14.48 12.92
N ASN A 82 -20.24 14.70 11.62
CA ASN A 82 -20.12 16.00 10.95
C ASN A 82 -18.81 16.75 11.30
N PHE A 83 -17.69 16.02 11.31
CA PHE A 83 -16.38 16.56 11.67
C PHE A 83 -15.44 16.51 10.47
N SER A 84 -14.81 17.64 10.15
CA SER A 84 -13.74 17.73 9.14
C SER A 84 -12.43 18.20 9.78
N LYS A 85 -11.31 17.75 9.20
CA LYS A 85 -9.98 18.18 9.59
C LYS A 85 -9.03 18.20 8.40
N TYR A 86 -8.09 19.13 8.41
CA TYR A 86 -7.02 19.28 7.43
C TYR A 86 -5.70 18.87 8.05
N ASN A 87 -4.80 18.29 7.26
CA ASN A 87 -3.45 17.96 7.70
C ASN A 87 -2.56 19.20 7.90
N THR A 88 -2.93 20.32 7.29
CA THR A 88 -2.18 21.57 7.34
C THR A 88 -2.53 22.40 8.56
N LEU A 89 -1.52 23.08 9.13
CA LEU A 89 -1.75 24.15 10.09
C LEU A 89 -2.66 25.23 9.50
N GLN A 90 -3.69 25.65 10.23
CA GLN A 90 -4.47 26.84 9.89
C GLN A 90 -3.69 28.07 10.34
N THR A 91 -2.95 28.68 9.42
CA THR A 91 -2.13 29.87 9.67
C THR A 91 -2.41 30.94 8.62
N SER A 92 -2.35 32.21 9.04
CA SER A 92 -2.40 33.38 8.16
C SER A 92 -1.02 33.76 7.61
N ASP A 93 0.04 33.09 8.05
CA ASP A 93 1.41 33.33 7.60
C ASP A 93 1.65 32.77 6.18
N PRO A 94 1.85 33.63 5.16
CA PRO A 94 2.10 33.19 3.79
C PRO A 94 3.50 32.58 3.58
N THR A 95 4.39 32.69 4.57
CA THR A 95 5.77 32.19 4.49
C THR A 95 5.93 30.78 5.06
N TYR A 96 5.07 30.37 5.99
CA TYR A 96 5.14 29.08 6.66
C TYR A 96 5.27 27.89 5.68
N PHE A 97 4.38 27.78 4.69
CA PHE A 97 4.41 26.68 3.72
C PHE A 97 5.56 26.75 2.72
N LYS A 98 6.27 27.89 2.64
CA LYS A 98 7.43 28.06 1.75
C LYS A 98 8.74 27.61 2.40
N SER A 99 8.82 27.68 3.73
CA SER A 99 10.03 27.40 4.50
C SER A 99 9.97 26.13 5.34
N CYS A 100 8.77 25.66 5.70
CA CYS A 100 8.64 24.49 6.54
C CYS A 100 9.05 23.20 5.78
N THR A 101 9.60 22.23 6.52
CA THR A 101 9.77 20.86 6.06
C THR A 101 9.21 19.94 7.14
N TYR A 102 8.52 18.88 6.72
CA TYR A 102 7.89 17.92 7.63
C TYR A 102 8.95 17.25 8.50
N HIS A 103 8.67 17.19 9.81
CA HIS A 103 9.40 16.36 10.74
C HIS A 103 8.44 15.86 11.82
N PRO A 104 8.46 14.56 12.19
CA PRO A 104 7.47 13.98 13.10
C PRO A 104 7.41 14.67 14.47
N PHE A 105 8.55 15.15 14.98
CA PHE A 105 8.65 15.83 16.28
C PHE A 105 8.68 17.37 16.18
N PHE A 106 9.57 17.94 15.36
CA PHE A 106 9.78 19.39 15.29
C PHE A 106 8.75 20.14 14.45
N SER A 107 8.16 19.52 13.43
CA SER A 107 7.25 20.19 12.49
C SER A 107 6.17 19.23 11.96
N PRO A 108 5.34 18.63 12.84
CA PRO A 108 4.36 17.61 12.46
C PRO A 108 3.22 18.15 11.58
N PHE A 109 2.99 19.47 11.61
CA PHE A 109 1.93 20.13 10.83
C PHE A 109 2.40 20.68 9.48
N CYS A 110 3.66 20.46 9.11
CA CYS A 110 4.16 20.88 7.81
C CYS A 110 3.78 19.86 6.73
N PRO A 111 3.04 20.24 5.68
CA PRO A 111 2.64 19.35 4.60
C PRO A 111 3.71 19.16 3.50
N VAL A 112 4.92 19.69 3.69
CA VAL A 112 6.00 19.69 2.69
C VAL A 112 7.01 18.61 3.05
N PHE A 113 7.14 17.59 2.21
CA PHE A 113 8.01 16.43 2.42
C PHE A 113 9.17 16.47 1.44
N ARG A 114 10.40 16.26 1.91
CA ARG A 114 11.55 16.08 1.01
C ARG A 114 11.59 14.64 0.51
N VAL A 115 11.84 14.45 -0.78
CA VAL A 115 11.89 13.12 -1.41
C VAL A 115 12.90 12.22 -0.70
N ARG A 116 14.09 12.74 -0.39
CA ARG A 116 15.12 12.02 0.37
C ARG A 116 14.58 11.45 1.68
N ASP A 117 13.98 12.29 2.51
CA ASP A 117 13.53 11.91 3.85
C ASP A 117 12.41 10.85 3.77
N MET A 118 11.54 10.93 2.76
CA MET A 118 10.52 9.91 2.51
C MET A 118 11.12 8.55 2.09
N VAL A 119 12.17 8.57 1.27
CA VAL A 119 12.89 7.37 0.81
C VAL A 119 13.66 6.72 1.96
N GLU A 120 14.37 7.52 2.76
CA GLU A 120 15.10 7.04 3.93
C GLU A 120 14.14 6.50 5.00
N ALA A 121 12.99 7.16 5.23
CA ALA A 121 11.96 6.67 6.14
C ALA A 121 11.30 5.35 5.67
N ALA A 122 11.34 5.06 4.37
CA ALA A 122 10.93 3.77 3.81
C ALA A 122 12.02 2.67 3.90
N GLY A 123 13.20 3.00 4.44
CA GLY A 123 14.34 2.09 4.59
C GLY A 123 15.20 1.93 3.33
N GLU A 124 15.09 2.83 2.36
CA GLU A 124 15.76 2.75 1.07
C GLU A 124 16.75 3.89 0.84
N THR A 125 17.56 3.79 -0.21
CA THR A 125 18.45 4.87 -0.65
C THR A 125 17.96 5.46 -1.98
N PHE A 126 17.99 6.80 -2.08
CA PHE A 126 17.55 7.50 -3.29
C PHE A 126 18.30 7.01 -4.54
N GLY A 127 19.62 6.84 -4.44
CA GLY A 127 20.45 6.38 -5.56
C GLY A 127 20.04 5.01 -6.11
N GLY A 128 19.69 4.06 -5.24
CA GLY A 128 19.24 2.73 -5.65
C GLY A 128 17.89 2.77 -6.37
N LEU A 129 16.92 3.50 -5.80
CA LEU A 129 15.59 3.63 -6.40
C LEU A 129 15.60 4.50 -7.66
N ALA A 130 16.45 5.51 -7.76
CA ALA A 130 16.51 6.38 -8.93
C ALA A 130 17.13 5.70 -10.17
N LEU A 131 17.91 4.63 -9.98
CA LEU A 131 18.49 3.85 -11.08
C LEU A 131 17.49 2.90 -11.74
N LEU A 132 16.79 2.11 -10.91
CA LEU A 132 15.88 1.06 -11.39
C LEU A 132 14.40 1.47 -11.35
N GLY A 133 14.10 2.57 -10.68
CA GLY A 133 12.75 2.96 -10.29
C GLY A 133 12.24 2.19 -9.08
N GLY A 134 11.15 2.69 -8.50
CA GLY A 134 10.45 2.01 -7.40
C GLY A 134 9.14 2.70 -7.05
N SER A 135 8.38 2.10 -6.14
CA SER A 135 7.18 2.70 -5.57
C SER A 135 7.27 2.77 -4.05
N ILE A 136 6.92 3.92 -3.49
CA ILE A 136 6.85 4.18 -2.05
C ILE A 136 5.40 4.45 -1.68
N GLY A 137 4.89 3.69 -0.72
CA GLY A 137 3.59 3.92 -0.10
C GLY A 137 3.70 5.00 0.96
N VAL A 138 2.85 6.03 0.86
CA VAL A 138 2.71 7.10 1.86
C VAL A 138 1.38 6.89 2.55
N ARG A 139 1.40 6.40 3.79
CA ARG A 139 0.18 6.13 4.55
C ARG A 139 -0.07 7.25 5.55
N ILE A 140 -1.24 7.89 5.43
CA ILE A 140 -1.72 8.97 6.30
C ILE A 140 -2.84 8.40 7.17
N GLU A 141 -2.58 8.23 8.46
CA GLU A 141 -3.52 7.67 9.42
C GLU A 141 -4.13 8.75 10.32
N TRP A 142 -5.44 8.73 10.45
CA TRP A 142 -6.22 9.64 11.28
C TRP A 142 -6.98 8.85 12.35
N GLU A 143 -6.39 8.70 13.52
CA GLU A 143 -7.06 8.12 14.69
C GLU A 143 -7.52 9.23 15.62
N CYS A 144 -8.82 9.53 15.60
CA CYS A 144 -9.35 10.71 16.26
C CYS A 144 -10.38 10.35 17.32
N ASN A 145 -10.06 10.65 18.57
CA ASN A 145 -11.06 10.69 19.64
C ASN A 145 -11.73 12.07 19.63
N LEU A 146 -12.97 12.14 19.18
CA LEU A 146 -13.77 13.36 19.07
C LEU A 146 -14.40 13.81 20.40
N ASP A 147 -14.15 13.09 21.48
CA ASP A 147 -14.43 13.57 22.84
C ASP A 147 -13.32 14.50 23.36
N ARG A 148 -12.15 14.51 22.68
CA ARG A 148 -11.01 15.41 22.94
C ARG A 148 -11.07 16.65 22.04
N PRO A 149 -10.30 17.71 22.36
CA PRO A 149 -10.14 18.86 21.48
C PRO A 149 -9.74 18.46 20.06
N ALA A 150 -10.35 19.13 19.07
CA ALA A 150 -10.08 18.90 17.65
C ALA A 150 -8.61 19.12 17.23
N ALA A 151 -7.79 19.75 18.08
CA ALA A 151 -6.36 19.95 17.87
C ALA A 151 -5.52 18.67 18.10
N GLU A 152 -6.02 17.71 18.90
CA GLU A 152 -5.33 16.44 19.18
C GLU A 152 -5.51 15.42 18.04
N CYS A 153 -6.56 15.57 17.23
CA CYS A 153 -6.77 14.78 16.01
C CYS A 153 -5.78 15.23 14.92
N GLN A 154 -4.68 14.49 14.79
CA GLN A 154 -3.56 14.80 13.91
C GLN A 154 -3.22 13.59 13.03
N PRO A 155 -2.75 13.83 11.79
CA PRO A 155 -2.34 12.75 10.91
C PRO A 155 -1.01 12.16 11.36
N ARG A 156 -0.89 10.84 11.28
CA ARG A 156 0.37 10.11 11.39
C ARG A 156 0.80 9.66 10.00
N TYR A 157 2.05 9.93 9.65
CA TYR A 157 2.62 9.56 8.36
C TYR A 157 3.55 8.37 8.54
N SER A 158 3.42 7.39 7.66
CA SER A 158 4.37 6.29 7.54
C SER A 158 4.73 6.05 6.08
N PHE A 159 5.96 5.59 5.86
CA PHE A 159 6.54 5.39 4.53
C PHE A 159 7.00 3.94 4.42
N SER A 160 6.72 3.31 3.28
CA SER A 160 7.09 1.92 3.05
C SER A 160 7.44 1.69 1.59
N LEU A 161 8.45 0.88 1.32
CA LEU A 161 8.70 0.38 -0.04
C LEU A 161 7.55 -0.55 -0.45
N GLN A 162 6.97 -0.30 -1.62
CA GLN A 162 5.91 -1.15 -2.20
C GLN A 162 6.48 -2.06 -3.28
N ASP A 163 7.32 -1.53 -4.17
CA ASP A 163 7.91 -2.30 -5.26
C ASP A 163 9.24 -1.70 -5.74
N ARG A 164 10.12 -2.52 -6.31
CA ARG A 164 11.38 -2.12 -6.94
C ARG A 164 11.30 -2.37 -8.44
N GLY A 165 11.85 -1.47 -9.25
CA GLY A 165 11.88 -1.64 -10.71
C GLY A 165 10.76 -0.93 -11.46
N TYR A 166 10.17 0.13 -10.90
CA TYR A 166 9.09 0.87 -11.56
C TYR A 166 9.60 1.65 -12.77
N ASN A 167 9.15 1.26 -13.96
CA ASN A 167 9.46 1.94 -15.22
C ASN A 167 8.29 1.89 -16.19
N PHE A 168 8.19 2.89 -17.05
CA PHE A 168 7.19 2.92 -18.11
C PHE A 168 7.75 3.57 -19.38
N ARG A 169 7.07 3.34 -20.51
CA ARG A 169 7.45 3.90 -21.81
C ARG A 169 6.41 4.89 -22.26
N THR A 170 6.86 6.02 -22.77
CA THR A 170 6.02 7.03 -23.44
C THR A 170 6.62 7.38 -24.79
N ALA A 171 5.78 7.88 -25.69
CA ALA A 171 6.17 8.18 -27.05
C ALA A 171 5.54 9.47 -27.57
N SER A 172 6.35 10.31 -28.21
CA SER A 172 5.88 11.49 -28.93
C SER A 172 6.10 11.30 -30.42
N TYR A 173 5.05 11.49 -31.22
CA TYR A 173 5.06 11.28 -32.67
C TYR A 173 5.15 12.62 -33.40
N TYR A 174 5.90 12.65 -34.49
CA TYR A 174 6.08 13.86 -35.31
C TYR A 174 6.40 13.50 -36.76
N TRP A 175 6.21 14.46 -37.66
CA TRP A 175 6.51 14.31 -39.08
C TRP A 175 7.78 15.07 -39.43
N ASP A 176 8.63 14.49 -40.27
CA ASP A 176 9.80 15.18 -40.80
C ASP A 176 9.44 16.07 -42.02
N SER A 177 10.43 16.82 -42.53
CA SER A 177 10.26 17.67 -43.72
C SER A 177 9.87 16.90 -44.99
N GLN A 178 10.07 15.59 -45.01
CA GLN A 178 9.76 14.69 -46.13
C GLN A 178 8.43 13.93 -45.91
N ARG A 179 7.61 14.32 -44.91
CA ARG A 179 6.34 13.68 -44.52
C ARG A 179 6.49 12.20 -44.16
N ARG A 180 7.62 11.81 -43.55
CA ARG A 180 7.80 10.50 -42.93
C ARG A 180 7.47 10.61 -41.44
N LEU A 181 6.78 9.59 -40.91
CA LEU A 181 6.39 9.54 -39.52
C LEU A 181 7.57 9.08 -38.65
N TYR A 182 7.95 9.91 -37.69
CA TYR A 182 8.97 9.63 -36.69
C TYR A 182 8.38 9.63 -35.29
N ARG A 183 9.14 9.06 -34.35
CA ARG A 183 8.76 8.98 -32.94
C ARG A 183 9.98 9.09 -32.04
N ASN A 184 9.84 9.87 -30.96
CA ASN A 184 10.75 9.84 -29.82
C ASN A 184 10.16 8.89 -28.76
N LEU A 185 10.86 7.80 -28.49
CA LEU A 185 10.52 6.85 -27.43
C LEU A 185 11.34 7.17 -26.18
N LEU A 186 10.66 7.36 -25.05
CA LEU A 186 11.29 7.55 -23.74
C LEU A 186 10.90 6.39 -22.84
N LYS A 187 11.90 5.70 -22.28
CA LYS A 187 11.72 4.80 -21.14
C LYS A 187 12.12 5.54 -19.87
N LEU A 188 11.17 5.70 -18.97
CA LEU A 188 11.30 6.50 -17.76
C LEU A 188 11.39 5.57 -16.57
N TYR A 189 12.43 5.78 -15.76
CA TYR A 189 12.60 5.15 -14.45
C TYR A 189 12.41 6.23 -13.40
N GLY A 190 11.67 5.93 -12.35
CA GLY A 190 11.38 6.92 -11.32
C GLY A 190 10.74 6.33 -10.09
N ILE A 191 10.56 7.19 -9.09
CA ILE A 191 9.89 6.85 -7.83
C ILE A 191 8.42 7.24 -7.96
N ARG A 192 7.52 6.28 -7.81
CA ARG A 192 6.08 6.52 -7.67
C ARG A 192 5.74 6.66 -6.20
N PHE A 193 4.95 7.66 -5.83
CA PHE A 193 4.42 7.80 -4.48
C PHE A 193 2.94 7.44 -4.47
N ASP A 194 2.60 6.37 -3.78
CA ASP A 194 1.22 5.89 -3.64
C ASP A 194 0.66 6.38 -2.31
N ILE A 195 -0.11 7.47 -2.32
CA ILE A 195 -0.67 8.08 -1.11
C ILE A 195 -1.99 7.38 -0.75
N SER A 196 -2.04 6.83 0.46
CA SER A 196 -3.22 6.15 1.02
C SER A 196 -3.64 6.78 2.34
N VAL A 197 -4.92 7.10 2.48
CA VAL A 197 -5.46 7.81 3.64
C VAL A 197 -6.44 6.90 4.38
N HIS A 198 -6.17 6.65 5.65
CA HIS A 198 -7.02 5.86 6.52
C HIS A 198 -7.47 6.72 7.70
N GLY A 199 -8.73 6.59 8.09
CA GLY A 199 -9.25 7.37 9.21
C GLY A 199 -10.27 6.59 10.02
N GLN A 200 -10.14 6.65 11.33
CA GLN A 200 -11.09 6.16 12.29
C GLN A 200 -11.36 7.25 13.33
N ALA A 201 -12.64 7.58 13.51
CA ALA A 201 -13.06 8.51 14.54
C ALA A 201 -14.00 7.83 15.53
N GLY A 202 -13.79 8.10 16.81
CA GLY A 202 -14.67 7.69 17.90
C GLY A 202 -15.25 8.92 18.59
N LYS A 203 -16.52 8.85 18.97
CA LYS A 203 -17.18 9.84 19.84
C LYS A 203 -18.08 9.10 20.80
N PHE A 204 -18.16 9.55 22.05
CA PHE A 204 -19.03 8.97 23.05
C PHE A 204 -20.48 8.91 22.56
N SER A 205 -21.12 7.77 22.78
CA SER A 205 -22.53 7.54 22.51
C SER A 205 -23.11 6.64 23.59
N ILE A 206 -24.29 7.02 24.09
CA ILE A 206 -24.96 6.31 25.17
C ILE A 206 -25.38 4.89 24.77
N ILE A 207 -25.73 4.66 23.50
CA ILE A 207 -26.23 3.35 23.04
C ILE A 207 -25.13 2.28 23.12
N PRO A 208 -23.93 2.42 22.50
CA PRO A 208 -22.84 1.47 22.67
C PRO A 208 -22.38 1.36 24.13
N ALA A 209 -22.41 2.45 24.91
CA ALA A 209 -22.04 2.42 26.32
C ALA A 209 -23.00 1.55 27.14
N ALA A 210 -24.32 1.69 26.96
CA ALA A 210 -25.33 0.89 27.64
C ALA A 210 -25.26 -0.59 27.24
N VAL A 211 -25.03 -0.89 25.96
CA VAL A 211 -24.83 -2.27 25.49
C VAL A 211 -23.60 -2.89 26.14
N SER A 212 -22.44 -2.21 26.11
CA SER A 212 -21.21 -2.69 26.75
C SER A 212 -21.34 -2.85 28.27
N PHE A 213 -22.12 -1.98 28.92
CA PHE A 213 -22.41 -2.09 30.35
C PHE A 213 -23.28 -3.32 30.65
N GLY A 214 -24.34 -3.52 29.86
CA GLY A 214 -25.22 -4.69 30.01
C GLY A 214 -24.50 -6.01 29.74
N THR A 215 -23.64 -6.08 28.72
CA THR A 215 -22.82 -7.26 28.45
C THR A 215 -21.80 -7.51 29.56
N GLY A 216 -21.21 -6.45 30.13
CA GLY A 216 -20.34 -6.54 31.30
C GLY A 216 -21.05 -7.16 32.52
N ILE A 217 -22.28 -6.76 32.80
CA ILE A 217 -23.09 -7.36 33.89
C ILE A 217 -23.39 -8.83 33.62
N ALA A 218 -23.80 -9.17 32.40
CA ALA A 218 -24.08 -10.56 32.02
C ALA A 218 -22.86 -11.46 32.21
N PHE A 219 -21.65 -10.94 31.97
CA PHE A 219 -20.40 -11.69 32.16
C PHE A 219 -20.14 -12.10 33.62
N PHE A 220 -20.63 -11.35 34.62
CA PHE A 220 -20.51 -11.77 36.02
C PHE A 220 -21.23 -13.09 36.34
N GLY A 221 -22.23 -13.48 35.54
CA GLY A 221 -22.86 -14.80 35.66
C GLY A 221 -21.90 -15.97 35.39
N ALA A 222 -20.79 -15.76 34.66
CA ALA A 222 -19.79 -16.80 34.50
C ALA A 222 -19.06 -17.13 35.82
N ALA A 223 -18.89 -16.14 36.69
CA ALA A 223 -18.22 -16.34 37.98
C ALA A 223 -19.02 -17.28 38.89
N THR A 224 -20.36 -17.19 38.90
CA THR A 224 -21.19 -18.10 39.70
C THR A 224 -21.09 -19.54 39.20
N VAL A 225 -21.04 -19.75 37.88
CA VAL A 225 -20.84 -21.09 37.29
C VAL A 225 -19.48 -21.67 37.67
N VAL A 226 -18.41 -20.86 37.65
CA VAL A 226 -17.08 -21.30 38.07
C VAL A 226 -17.04 -21.59 39.57
N CYS A 227 -17.63 -20.73 40.40
CA CYS A 227 -17.72 -20.94 41.84
C CYS A 227 -18.50 -22.22 42.16
N ASP A 228 -19.61 -22.47 41.46
CA ASP A 228 -20.37 -23.72 41.59
C ASP A 228 -19.52 -24.93 41.22
N LEU A 229 -18.77 -24.86 40.12
CA LEU A 229 -17.90 -25.96 39.70
C LEU A 229 -16.80 -26.27 40.72
N VAL A 230 -16.19 -25.23 41.31
CA VAL A 230 -15.17 -25.40 42.35
C VAL A 230 -15.79 -25.97 43.62
N LEU A 231 -16.87 -25.38 44.13
CA LEU A 231 -17.48 -25.79 45.41
C LEU A 231 -18.12 -27.18 45.35
N LEU A 232 -18.68 -27.57 44.20
CA LEU A 232 -19.37 -28.86 44.06
C LEU A 232 -18.45 -30.03 43.71
N TYR A 233 -17.28 -29.78 43.11
CA TYR A 233 -16.43 -30.85 42.58
C TYR A 233 -14.98 -30.83 43.04
N LEU A 234 -14.44 -29.68 43.50
CA LEU A 234 -13.02 -29.53 43.84
C LEU A 234 -12.76 -29.22 45.32
N ASP A 235 -13.77 -28.75 46.06
CA ASP A 235 -13.64 -28.44 47.48
C ASP A 235 -13.64 -29.70 48.36
N ALA A 236 -12.90 -29.68 49.46
CA ALA A 236 -12.83 -30.80 50.41
C ALA A 236 -14.18 -31.13 51.06
N LYS A 237 -15.12 -30.18 51.08
CA LYS A 237 -16.50 -30.34 51.60
C LYS A 237 -17.54 -30.42 50.47
N ALA A 238 -17.13 -30.80 49.26
CA ALA A 238 -18.02 -30.90 48.09
C ALA A 238 -19.33 -31.66 48.37
N ASP A 239 -19.27 -32.80 49.07
CA ASP A 239 -20.46 -33.61 49.41
C ASP A 239 -21.50 -32.86 50.26
N PHE A 240 -21.06 -31.94 51.12
CA PHE A 240 -21.94 -31.09 51.92
C PHE A 240 -22.65 -30.06 51.01
N TYR A 241 -21.89 -29.36 50.15
CA TYR A 241 -22.44 -28.38 49.23
C TYR A 241 -23.37 -29.00 48.18
N TRP A 242 -23.09 -30.22 47.73
CA TRP A 242 -23.96 -30.96 46.80
C TRP A 242 -25.34 -31.17 47.42
N LYS A 243 -25.40 -31.77 48.62
CA LYS A 243 -26.65 -32.11 49.31
C LYS A 243 -27.52 -30.90 49.63
N GLU A 244 -26.92 -29.75 49.93
CA GLU A 244 -27.68 -28.52 50.21
C GLU A 244 -28.15 -27.81 48.94
N LYS A 245 -27.41 -27.92 47.82
CA LYS A 245 -27.77 -27.22 46.58
C LYS A 245 -28.91 -27.93 45.82
N PHE A 246 -28.99 -29.24 45.93
CA PHE A 246 -29.85 -30.05 45.06
C PHE A 246 -30.71 -31.02 45.86
N GLU A 247 -31.99 -31.07 45.52
CA GLU A 247 -32.98 -31.96 46.13
C GLU A 247 -33.39 -33.06 45.14
N GLU A 248 -33.17 -34.32 45.49
CA GLU A 248 -33.55 -35.45 44.64
C GLU A 248 -35.05 -35.75 44.76
N VAL A 249 -35.79 -35.55 43.67
CA VAL A 249 -37.22 -35.90 43.60
C VAL A 249 -37.39 -37.21 42.85
N ARG A 250 -38.02 -38.22 43.49
CA ARG A 250 -38.44 -39.44 42.82
C ARG A 250 -39.85 -39.25 42.24
N MET A 251 -39.98 -39.23 40.91
CA MET A 251 -41.30 -39.37 40.28
C MET A 251 -41.82 -40.79 40.52
N GLY A 252 -42.94 -40.90 41.22
CA GLY A 252 -43.71 -42.14 41.30
C GLY A 252 -44.32 -42.52 39.95
N PRO A 253 -44.72 -43.79 39.74
CA PRO A 253 -45.27 -44.24 38.47
C PRO A 253 -46.51 -43.42 38.11
N LEU A 254 -46.55 -42.88 36.88
CA LEU A 254 -47.72 -42.26 36.28
C LEU A 254 -48.89 -43.24 36.39
N ARG A 255 -49.88 -42.95 37.25
CA ARG A 255 -51.19 -43.61 37.17
C ARG A 255 -51.79 -43.25 35.81
N ARG A 256 -51.80 -44.21 34.89
CA ARG A 256 -52.89 -44.29 33.91
C ARG A 256 -54.14 -44.58 34.73
N ASP A 257 -55.00 -43.59 34.85
CA ASP A 257 -56.45 -43.77 34.94
C ASP A 257 -57.09 -42.39 34.92
N GLU A 258 -57.48 -41.97 33.71
CA GLU A 258 -58.67 -41.15 33.45
C GLU A 258 -59.00 -41.34 31.95
N VAL A 259 -59.93 -42.27 31.71
CA VAL A 259 -60.74 -42.40 30.48
C VAL A 259 -62.04 -41.64 30.72
#